data_AF-A0A7X7JBG4-F1
#
_entry.id   AF-A0A7X7JBG4-F1
#
_cell.length_a   1.000
_cell.length_b   1.000
_cell.length_c   1.000
_cell.angle_alpha   90.00
_cell.angle_beta   90.00
_cell.angle_gamma   90.00
#
_symmetry.space_group_name_H-M   'P 1'
#
loop_
_entity.id
_entity.type
_entity.pdbx_description
1 polymer ?
#
loop_
_entity_poly.entity_id
_entity_poly.type
_entity_poly.pdbx_seq_one_letter_code
_entity_poly.pdbx_strand_id
1 'polypeptide(L)'
;PVGSTLTMLAGSAAQVLLAWEEPDRLHRGLQGAKFTATVLSGVRRRGWAQSVAEREPGVASVSAPVRGPSGRVVAAVSISGPVERLTRQPGRLHAGAVVAAANRLTEVLRRTAD
;
A
#
# COMPACT_ATOMS: atom_id res chain seq x y z
N PRO A 1 -5.91 -11.47 -11.14
CA PRO A 1 -7.38 -11.62 -11.16
C PRO A 1 -7.95 -11.49 -9.74
N VAL A 2 -9.27 -11.42 -9.56
CA VAL A 2 -9.87 -11.57 -8.23
C VAL A 2 -9.50 -12.97 -7.69
N GLY A 3 -9.13 -13.05 -6.40
CA GLY A 3 -8.64 -14.28 -5.77
C GLY A 3 -7.16 -14.57 -5.99
N SER A 4 -6.43 -13.77 -6.77
CA SER A 4 -4.97 -13.93 -6.91
C SER A 4 -4.25 -13.60 -5.60
N THR A 5 -3.32 -14.47 -5.22
CA THR A 5 -2.41 -14.25 -4.10
C THR A 5 -1.10 -13.65 -4.61
N LEU A 6 -0.57 -12.68 -3.86
CA LEU A 6 0.70 -12.03 -4.14
C LEU A 6 1.54 -12.00 -2.87
N THR A 7 2.85 -11.94 -3.03
CA THR A 7 3.78 -11.88 -1.90
C THR A 7 3.57 -10.63 -1.04
N MET A 8 3.65 -10.78 0.28
CA MET A 8 3.72 -9.68 1.25
C MET A 8 5.13 -9.11 1.43
N LEU A 9 6.13 -9.66 0.71
CA LEU A 9 7.53 -9.24 0.82
C LEU A 9 7.89 -8.13 -0.18
N ALA A 10 6.99 -7.74 -1.08
CA ALA A 10 7.30 -6.77 -2.12
C ALA A 10 6.08 -5.99 -2.60
N GLY A 11 6.30 -4.74 -2.98
CA GLY A 11 5.31 -3.89 -3.64
C GLY A 11 4.58 -2.93 -2.70
N SER A 12 4.02 -1.87 -3.28
CA SER A 12 3.39 -0.79 -2.52
C SER A 12 2.22 -1.24 -1.64
N ALA A 13 1.39 -2.20 -2.10
CA ALA A 13 0.28 -2.71 -1.30
C ALA A 13 0.77 -3.46 -0.04
N ALA A 14 1.81 -4.28 -0.17
CA ALA A 14 2.41 -4.97 0.97
C ALA A 14 3.00 -3.99 1.99
N GLN A 15 3.66 -2.93 1.50
CA GLN A 15 4.14 -1.83 2.35
C GLN A 15 2.98 -1.15 3.11
N VAL A 16 1.85 -0.85 2.44
CA VAL A 16 0.67 -0.26 3.08
C VAL A 16 0.09 -1.18 4.14
N LEU A 17 -0.09 -2.46 3.83
CA LEU A 17 -0.69 -3.42 4.74
C LEU A 17 0.20 -3.67 5.98
N LEU A 18 1.52 -3.59 5.85
CA LEU A 18 2.44 -3.79 6.96
C LEU A 18 2.73 -2.52 7.77
N ALA A 19 2.63 -1.33 7.16
CA ALA A 19 3.04 -0.06 7.76
C ALA A 19 2.23 0.37 9.00
N TRP A 20 1.17 -0.32 9.40
CA TRP A 20 0.45 -0.03 10.65
C TRP A 20 0.19 -1.29 11.48
N GLU A 21 0.85 -2.40 11.16
CA GLU A 21 0.74 -3.62 11.98
C GLU A 21 1.49 -3.49 13.30
N GLU A 22 1.07 -4.30 14.26
CA GLU A 22 1.69 -4.44 15.57
C GLU A 22 3.16 -4.87 15.47
N PRO A 23 4.02 -4.54 16.46
CA PRO A 23 5.46 -4.77 16.40
C PRO A 23 5.87 -6.18 15.98
N ASP A 24 5.22 -7.23 16.52
CA ASP A 24 5.56 -8.63 16.21
C ASP A 24 5.22 -9.02 14.77
N ARG A 25 4.10 -8.48 14.24
CA ARG A 25 3.69 -8.73 12.86
C ARG A 25 4.53 -7.93 11.89
N LEU A 26 4.86 -6.69 12.24
CA LEU A 26 5.80 -5.85 11.51
C LEU A 26 7.17 -6.53 11.41
N HIS A 27 7.72 -7.01 12.53
CA HIS A 27 9.02 -7.68 12.57
C HIS A 27 9.04 -8.91 11.66
N ARG A 28 8.04 -9.79 11.77
CA ARG A 28 7.92 -10.98 10.92
C ARG A 28 7.73 -10.62 9.45
N GLY A 29 6.88 -9.64 9.14
CA GLY A 29 6.60 -9.23 7.76
C GLY A 29 7.78 -8.54 7.07
N LEU A 30 8.76 -8.05 7.82
CA LEU A 30 10.00 -7.47 7.28
C LEU A 30 11.06 -8.53 6.98
N GLN A 31 10.96 -9.76 7.49
CA GLN A 31 11.93 -10.81 7.22
C GLN A 31 11.89 -11.20 5.74
N GLY A 32 12.98 -10.92 5.01
CA GLY A 32 13.09 -11.16 3.58
C GLY A 32 12.32 -10.17 2.69
N ALA A 33 11.79 -9.08 3.25
CA ALA A 33 11.10 -8.05 2.48
C ALA A 33 12.07 -7.22 1.64
N LYS A 34 11.61 -6.77 0.46
CA LYS A 34 12.34 -5.82 -0.40
C LYS A 34 12.28 -4.38 0.09
N PHE A 35 11.59 -4.13 1.21
CA PHE A 35 11.44 -2.83 1.85
C PHE A 35 11.82 -2.93 3.32
N THR A 36 12.15 -1.78 3.93
CA THR A 36 12.68 -1.71 5.29
C THR A 36 11.72 -1.03 6.24
N ALA A 37 11.98 -1.12 7.55
CA ALA A 37 11.25 -0.34 8.56
C ALA A 37 11.29 1.17 8.25
N THR A 38 12.40 1.69 7.73
CA THR A 38 12.53 3.10 7.30
C THR A 38 11.56 3.45 6.17
N VAL A 39 11.40 2.57 5.17
CA VAL A 39 10.41 2.74 4.10
C VAL A 39 9.01 2.82 4.70
N LEU A 40 8.66 1.89 5.60
CA LEU A 40 7.35 1.85 6.23
C LEU A 40 7.08 3.07 7.12
N SER A 41 8.08 3.58 7.83
CA SER A 41 7.97 4.86 8.54
C SER A 41 7.69 6.03 7.59
N GLY A 42 8.31 6.03 6.40
CA GLY A 42 7.99 6.98 5.34
C GLY A 42 6.55 6.84 4.83
N VAL A 43 6.07 5.61 4.66
CA VAL A 43 4.66 5.31 4.29
C VAL A 43 3.70 5.87 5.34
N ARG A 44 3.95 5.63 6.63
CA ARG A 44 3.13 6.16 7.74
C ARG A 44 3.04 7.67 7.71
N ARG A 45 4.16 8.37 7.50
CA ARG A 45 4.20 9.84 7.47
C ARG A 45 3.42 10.46 6.31
N ARG A 46 3.53 9.88 5.10
CA ARG A 46 2.91 10.45 3.90
C ARG A 46 1.52 9.90 3.58
N GLY A 47 1.12 8.79 4.22
CA GLY A 47 -0.19 8.16 4.02
C GLY A 47 -0.32 7.30 2.75
N TRP A 48 0.78 7.00 2.06
CA TRP A 48 0.79 6.17 0.85
C TRP A 48 2.15 5.50 0.63
N ALA A 49 2.19 4.44 -0.16
CA ALA A 49 3.40 3.73 -0.55
C ALA A 49 3.58 3.72 -2.06
N GLN A 50 4.82 3.64 -2.52
CA GLN A 50 5.12 3.35 -3.92
C GLN A 50 6.22 2.28 -4.01
N SER A 51 6.23 1.55 -5.11
CA SER A 51 7.25 0.57 -5.42
C SER A 51 7.58 0.59 -6.91
N VAL A 52 8.84 0.30 -7.25
CA VAL A 52 9.31 0.21 -8.64
C VAL A 52 10.14 -1.07 -8.78
N ALA A 53 9.75 -1.95 -9.70
CA ALA A 53 10.39 -3.24 -9.97
C ALA A 53 10.53 -4.17 -8.74
N GLU A 54 9.76 -3.93 -7.67
CA GLU A 54 9.84 -4.74 -6.45
C GLU A 54 9.22 -6.13 -6.66
N ARG A 55 7.97 -6.19 -7.14
CA ARG A 55 7.30 -7.48 -7.37
C ARG A 55 7.71 -8.11 -8.69
N GLU A 56 7.71 -7.30 -9.74
CA GLU A 56 7.96 -7.74 -11.10
C GLU A 56 8.83 -6.69 -11.81
N PRO A 57 9.88 -7.10 -12.53
CA PRO A 57 10.68 -6.19 -13.34
C PRO A 57 9.80 -5.37 -14.29
N GLY A 58 10.07 -4.07 -14.42
CA GLY A 58 9.29 -3.19 -15.30
C GLY A 58 7.92 -2.76 -14.78
N VAL A 59 7.51 -3.16 -13.56
CA VAL A 59 6.23 -2.74 -12.96
C VAL A 59 6.42 -1.72 -11.85
N ALA A 60 5.66 -0.63 -11.89
CA ALA A 60 5.54 0.34 -10.81
C ALA A 60 4.13 0.30 -10.20
N SER A 61 4.02 0.72 -8.94
CA SER A 61 2.72 0.88 -8.29
C SER A 61 2.74 1.93 -7.19
N VAL A 62 1.57 2.49 -6.90
CA VAL A 62 1.30 3.34 -5.73
C VAL A 62 0.03 2.85 -5.03
N SER A 63 0.07 2.79 -3.71
CA SER A 63 -1.03 2.30 -2.88
C SER A 63 -1.33 3.22 -1.70
N ALA A 64 -2.57 3.24 -1.25
CA ALA A 64 -3.00 3.94 -0.03
C ALA A 64 -3.86 3.04 0.87
N PRO A 65 -3.83 3.25 2.21
CA PRO A 65 -4.55 2.43 3.17
C PRO A 65 -6.05 2.73 3.15
N VAL A 66 -6.86 1.66 3.17
CA VAL A 66 -8.28 1.72 3.51
C VAL A 66 -8.43 1.30 4.96
N ARG A 67 -9.10 2.12 5.77
CA ARG A 67 -9.29 1.86 7.20
C ARG A 67 -10.71 1.36 7.47
N GLY A 68 -10.81 0.43 8.40
CA GLY A 68 -12.09 -0.02 8.95
C GLY A 68 -12.60 0.92 10.05
N PRO A 69 -13.78 0.64 10.63
CA PRO A 69 -14.39 1.45 11.68
C PRO A 69 -13.49 1.66 12.92
N SER A 70 -12.68 0.66 13.27
CA SER A 70 -11.71 0.73 14.37
C SER A 70 -10.47 1.58 14.06
N GLY A 71 -10.40 2.20 12.87
CA GLY A 71 -9.23 2.97 12.42
C GLY A 71 -8.06 2.11 11.94
N ARG A 72 -8.12 0.79 12.10
CA ARG A 72 -7.10 -0.15 11.58
C ARG A 72 -7.11 -0.20 10.06
N VAL A 73 -5.93 -0.38 9.46
CA VAL A 73 -5.82 -0.65 8.02
C VAL A 73 -6.34 -2.07 7.76
N VAL A 74 -7.34 -2.20 6.90
CA VAL A 74 -7.98 -3.48 6.58
C VAL A 74 -7.80 -3.87 5.11
N ALA A 75 -7.46 -2.90 4.25
CA ALA A 75 -7.17 -3.12 2.85
C ALA A 75 -6.24 -2.03 2.30
N ALA A 76 -5.79 -2.21 1.07
CA ALA A 76 -5.05 -1.20 0.30
C ALA A 76 -5.67 -1.06 -1.08
N VAL A 77 -5.75 0.18 -1.57
CA VAL A 77 -6.15 0.49 -2.96
C VAL A 77 -4.90 0.87 -3.71
N SER A 78 -4.73 0.34 -4.92
CA SER A 78 -3.51 0.46 -5.71
C SER A 78 -3.78 0.80 -7.16
N ILE A 79 -2.92 1.63 -7.75
CA ILE A 79 -2.72 1.71 -9.19
C ILE A 79 -1.37 1.04 -9.50
N SER A 80 -1.35 0.16 -10.50
CA SER A 80 -0.13 -0.53 -10.95
C SER A 80 -0.09 -0.69 -12.46
N GLY A 81 1.11 -0.77 -13.02
CA GLY A 81 1.32 -0.89 -14.45
C GLY A 81 2.79 -0.73 -14.85
N PRO A 82 3.09 -0.75 -16.15
CA PRO A 82 4.44 -0.61 -16.67
C PRO A 82 5.09 0.71 -16.22
N VAL A 83 6.38 0.64 -15.86
CA VAL A 83 7.20 1.78 -15.42
C VAL A 83 7.26 2.85 -16.52
N GLU A 84 7.16 2.47 -17.78
CA GLU A 84 7.15 3.39 -18.92
C GLU A 84 5.95 4.34 -18.87
N ARG A 85 4.82 3.90 -18.29
CA ARG A 85 3.61 4.73 -18.13
C ARG A 85 3.52 5.40 -16.76
N LEU A 86 3.84 4.66 -15.70
CA LEU A 86 3.70 5.14 -14.33
C LEU A 86 4.95 5.86 -13.80
N THR A 87 6.03 5.87 -14.57
CA THR A 87 7.36 6.40 -14.23
C THR A 87 8.04 5.66 -13.08
N ARG A 88 9.28 6.06 -12.77
CA ARG A 88 9.99 5.63 -11.55
C ARG A 88 9.52 6.36 -10.28
N GLN A 89 8.56 7.28 -10.39
CA GLN A 89 8.00 8.05 -9.28
C GLN A 89 6.46 8.07 -9.35
N PRO A 90 5.78 6.90 -9.34
CA PRO A 90 4.32 6.82 -9.52
C PRO A 90 3.53 7.60 -8.47
N GLY A 91 4.10 7.80 -7.28
CA GLY A 91 3.52 8.63 -6.23
C GLY A 91 3.33 10.09 -6.65
N ARG A 92 4.23 10.66 -7.46
CA ARG A 92 4.09 12.06 -7.93
C ARG A 92 2.88 12.26 -8.83
N LEU A 93 2.53 11.24 -9.61
CA LEU A 93 1.43 11.31 -10.58
C LEU A 93 0.09 10.91 -9.95
N HIS A 94 0.11 9.91 -9.07
CA HIS A 94 -1.11 9.19 -8.72
C HIS A 94 -1.41 9.12 -7.21
N ALA A 95 -0.51 9.55 -6.32
CA ALA A 95 -0.76 9.43 -4.87
C ALA A 95 -2.04 10.16 -4.44
N GLY A 96 -2.27 11.38 -4.93
CA GLY A 96 -3.48 12.15 -4.61
C GLY A 96 -4.77 11.42 -4.97
N ALA A 97 -4.85 10.87 -6.18
CA ALA A 97 -6.02 10.11 -6.63
C ALA A 97 -6.23 8.83 -5.83
N VAL A 98 -5.16 8.08 -5.54
CA VAL A 98 -5.25 6.82 -4.80
C VAL A 98 -5.62 7.05 -3.34
N VAL A 99 -5.06 8.08 -2.70
CA VAL A 99 -5.44 8.47 -1.33
C VAL A 99 -6.90 8.93 -1.28
N ALA A 100 -7.34 9.75 -2.24
CA ALA A 100 -8.74 10.18 -2.30
C ALA A 100 -9.71 9.00 -2.49
N ALA A 101 -9.33 7.98 -3.29
CA ALA A 101 -10.12 6.76 -3.44
C ALA A 101 -10.15 5.94 -2.14
N ALA A 102 -9.01 5.75 -1.48
CA ALA A 102 -8.92 5.00 -0.24
C ALA A 102 -9.70 5.66 0.92
N ASN A 103 -9.69 6.99 0.99
CA ASN A 103 -10.48 7.76 1.95
C ASN A 103 -11.99 7.62 1.70
N ARG A 104 -12.43 7.63 0.44
CA ARG A 104 -13.84 7.38 0.09
C ARG A 104 -14.29 5.98 0.51
N LEU A 105 -13.47 4.96 0.29
CA LEU A 105 -13.78 3.60 0.75
C LEU A 105 -13.81 3.49 2.27
N THR A 106 -12.88 4.16 2.95
CA THR A 106 -12.85 4.25 4.43
C THR A 106 -14.14 4.89 4.97
N GLU A 107 -14.63 5.94 4.32
CA GLU A 107 -15.89 6.59 4.68
C GLU A 107 -17.09 5.65 4.55
N VAL A 108 -17.17 4.92 3.44
CA VAL A 108 -18.24 3.93 3.22
C VAL A 108 -18.20 2.85 4.30
N LEU A 109 -17.03 2.28 4.58
CA LEU A 109 -16.88 1.25 5.60
C LEU A 109 -17.26 1.72 7.01
N ARG A 110 -17.06 2.99 7.32
CA ARG A 110 -17.46 3.56 8.61
C ARG A 110 -18.99 3.62 8.74
N ARG A 111 -19.66 4.13 7.70
CA ARG A 111 -21.13 4.27 7.67
C ARG A 111 -21.88 2.94 7.67
N THR A 112 -21.29 1.88 7.11
CA THR A 112 -21.92 0.55 7.07
C THR A 112 -21.82 -0.19 8.41
N ALA A 113 -20.98 0.29 9.33
CA ALA A 113 -20.81 -0.29 10.67
C ALA A 113 -21.72 0.36 11.72
N ASP A 114 -22.35 1.49 11.39
CA ASP A 114 -23.41 2.17 12.16
C ASP A 114 -24.78 1.59 11.78
#